data_AF-A0A842MBE9-F1
#
_entry.id   AF-A0A842MBE9-F1
#
_cell.length_a   1.000
_cell.length_b   1.000
_cell.length_c   1.000
_cell.angle_alpha   90.00
_cell.angle_beta   90.00
_cell.angle_gamma   90.00
#
_symmetry.space_group_name_H-M   'P 1'
#
loop_
_entity.id
_entity.type
_entity.pdbx_description
1 polymer ?
#
loop_
_entity_poly.entity_id
_entity_poly.type
_entity_poly.pdbx_seq_one_letter_code
_entity_poly.pdbx_strand_id
1 'polypeptide(L)' 'CSTIMGAAEAASGQMNTGAVDEITVRTEKGIIILKPAGEKAILTALAEPEAQLGLLLVEMETRAGQVEEILKEM' A
#
# COMPACT_ATOMS: atom_id res chain seq x y z
N CYS A 1 3.89 -1.36 -9.64
CA CYS A 1 3.90 -1.32 -8.17
C CYS A 1 4.75 -2.44 -7.53
N SER A 2 4.80 -3.65 -8.09
CA SER A 2 5.57 -4.78 -7.52
C SER A 2 7.06 -4.52 -7.32
N THR A 3 7.73 -3.84 -8.25
CA THR A 3 9.17 -3.52 -8.12
C THR A 3 9.47 -2.63 -6.91
N ILE A 4 8.65 -1.60 -6.68
CA ILE A 4 8.81 -0.69 -5.52
C ILE A 4 8.53 -1.44 -4.22
N MET A 5 7.48 -2.26 -4.18
CA MET A 5 7.15 -3.10 -3.03
C MET A 5 8.30 -4.06 -2.71
N GLY A 6 8.84 -4.76 -3.72
CA GLY A 6 9.97 -5.67 -3.51
C GLY A 6 11.24 -4.97 -2.99
N ALA A 7 11.52 -3.75 -3.44
CA ALA A 7 12.62 -2.96 -2.92
C ALA A 7 12.40 -2.54 -1.46
N ALA A 8 11.18 -2.13 -1.11
CA ALA A 8 10.83 -1.78 0.26
C ALA A 8 10.91 -2.99 1.20
N GLU A 9 10.44 -4.16 0.77
CA GLU A 9 10.54 -5.41 1.52
C GLU A 9 12.01 -5.82 1.76
N ALA A 10 12.85 -5.72 0.72
CA ALA A 10 14.28 -5.99 0.86
C ALA A 10 14.93 -5.03 1.88
N ALA A 11 14.62 -3.74 1.81
CA ALA A 11 15.12 -2.75 2.77
C ALA A 11 14.62 -3.04 4.20
N SER A 12 13.34 -3.34 4.36
CA SER A 12 12.75 -3.68 5.66
C SER A 12 13.39 -4.91 6.29
N GLY A 13 13.66 -5.94 5.49
CA GLY A 13 14.38 -7.13 5.91
C GLY A 13 15.81 -6.83 6.36
N GLN A 14 16.53 -5.95 5.65
CA GLN A 14 17.88 -5.52 6.06
C GLN A 14 17.89 -4.69 7.34
N MET A 15 16.84 -3.90 7.56
CA MET A 15 16.70 -3.04 8.75
C MET A 15 16.01 -3.75 9.93
N ASN A 16 15.55 -4.99 9.74
CA ASN A 16 14.83 -5.78 10.73
C ASN A 16 13.57 -5.08 11.28
N THR A 17 12.82 -4.41 10.40
CA THR A 17 11.63 -3.62 10.75
C THR A 17 10.31 -4.37 10.56
N GLY A 18 10.35 -5.61 10.07
CA GLY A 18 9.16 -6.43 9.80
C GLY A 18 8.72 -6.39 8.34
N ALA A 19 7.48 -6.78 8.05
CA ALA A 19 6.90 -6.68 6.70
C ALA A 19 6.51 -5.23 6.37
N VAL A 20 6.45 -4.89 5.10
CA VAL A 20 6.01 -3.55 4.66
C VAL A 20 4.49 -3.47 4.75
N ASP A 21 3.97 -2.65 5.67
CA ASP A 21 2.52 -2.44 5.79
C ASP A 21 1.97 -1.40 4.79
N GLU A 22 2.75 -0.36 4.48
CA GLU A 22 2.34 0.71 3.57
C GLU A 22 3.54 1.43 2.95
N ILE A 23 3.39 1.86 1.69
CA ILE A 23 4.30 2.80 1.03
C ILE A 23 3.50 4.02 0.57
N THR A 24 3.79 5.17 1.15
CA THR A 24 3.22 6.46 0.74
C THR A 24 4.26 7.34 0.06
N VAL A 25 4.05 7.66 -1.22
CA VAL A 25 4.92 8.51 -2.03
C VAL A 25 4.21 9.82 -2.33
N ARG A 26 4.77 10.94 -1.84
CA ARG A 26 4.32 12.28 -2.20
C ARG A 26 5.13 12.80 -3.39
N THR A 27 4.44 13.24 -4.42
CA THR A 27 5.01 13.84 -5.62
C THR A 27 4.53 15.28 -5.75
N GLU A 28 5.08 16.03 -6.71
CA GLU A 28 4.63 17.40 -7.01
C GLU A 28 3.13 17.47 -7.35
N LYS A 29 2.57 16.41 -7.94
CA LYS A 29 1.21 16.41 -8.53
C LYS A 29 0.27 15.40 -7.90
N GLY A 30 0.65 14.78 -6.78
CA GLY A 30 -0.23 13.84 -6.11
C GLY A 30 0.47 12.96 -5.11
N ILE A 31 -0.32 12.06 -4.55
CA ILE A 31 0.09 11.07 -3.56
C ILE A 31 -0.21 9.69 -4.15
N ILE A 32 0.76 8.79 -4.06
CA ILE A 32 0.63 7.38 -4.43
C ILE A 32 0.72 6.58 -3.14
N ILE A 33 -0.26 5.72 -2.87
CA ILE A 33 -0.26 4.84 -1.72
C ILE A 33 -0.32 3.40 -2.21
N LEU A 34 0.58 2.56 -1.73
CA LEU A 34 0.60 1.13 -1.97
C LEU A 34 0.41 0.42 -0.63
N LYS A 35 -0.59 -0.47 -0.57
CA LYS A 35 -0.83 -1.32 0.59
C LYS A 35 -0.90 -2.79 0.14
N PRO A 36 -0.20 -3.74 0.78
CA PRO A 36 -0.43 -5.15 0.53
C PRO A 36 -1.90 -5.53 0.77
N ALA A 37 -2.44 -6.38 -0.09
CA ALA A 37 -3.80 -6.91 0.04
C ALA A 37 -3.73 -8.43 -0.05
N GLY A 38 -3.40 -9.05 1.09
CA GLY A 38 -3.01 -10.46 1.16
C GLY A 38 -1.71 -10.76 0.43
N GLU A 39 -1.47 -12.06 0.15
CA GLU A 39 -0.23 -12.52 -0.49
C GLU A 39 -0.17 -12.29 -2.01
N LYS A 40 -1.32 -12.10 -2.65
CA LYS A 40 -1.45 -12.13 -4.12
C LYS A 40 -1.56 -10.75 -4.76
N ALA A 41 -1.82 -9.69 -3.99
CA ALA A 41 -2.16 -8.38 -4.55
C ALA A 41 -1.61 -7.21 -3.75
N ILE A 42 -1.56 -6.06 -4.43
CA ILE A 42 -1.21 -4.76 -3.85
C ILE A 42 -2.33 -3.80 -4.23
N LEU A 43 -3.05 -3.27 -3.24
CA LEU A 43 -4.00 -2.20 -3.44
C LEU A 43 -3.23 -0.89 -3.63
N THR A 44 -3.50 -0.18 -4.73
CA THR A 44 -2.85 1.09 -5.06
C THR A 44 -3.88 2.21 -5.18
N ALA A 45 -3.67 3.33 -4.50
CA ALA A 45 -4.44 4.55 -4.65
C ALA A 45 -3.58 5.68 -5.23
N LEU A 46 -4.22 6.52 -6.05
CA LEU A 46 -3.69 7.77 -6.57
C LEU A 46 -4.62 8.89 -6.09
N ALA A 47 -4.05 9.91 -5.47
CA ALA A 47 -4.81 11.03 -4.93
C ALA A 47 -4.16 12.37 -5.25
N GLU A 48 -4.97 13.42 -5.26
CA GLU A 48 -4.49 14.80 -5.40
C GLU A 48 -3.61 15.21 -4.20
N PRO A 49 -2.68 16.16 -4.36
CA PRO A 49 -1.81 16.62 -3.28
C PRO A 49 -2.56 17.08 -2.01
N GLU A 50 -3.75 17.66 -2.20
CA GLU A 50 -4.63 18.23 -1.19
C GLU A 50 -5.59 17.19 -0.57
N ALA A 51 -5.53 15.93 -1.01
CA ALA A 51 -6.38 14.88 -0.46
C ALA A 51 -6.17 14.72 1.06
N GLN A 52 -7.27 14.42 1.76
CA GLN A 52 -7.24 14.18 3.20
C GLN A 52 -6.54 12.85 3.50
N LEU A 53 -5.21 12.89 3.61
CA LEU A 53 -4.38 11.69 3.70
C LEU A 53 -4.85 10.74 4.80
N GLY A 54 -5.14 11.24 6.01
CA GLY A 54 -5.60 10.39 7.12
C GLY A 54 -6.87 9.59 6.80
N LEU A 55 -7.85 10.18 6.11
CA LEU A 55 -9.06 9.46 5.69
C LEU A 55 -8.76 8.43 4.61
N LEU A 56 -7.86 8.77 3.68
CA LEU A 56 -7.44 7.88 2.61
C LEU A 56 -6.74 6.64 3.17
N LEU A 57 -5.87 6.78 4.18
CA LEU A 57 -5.19 5.64 4.82
C LEU A 57 -6.20 4.72 5.54
N VAL A 58 -7.16 5.29 6.28
CA VAL A 58 -8.22 4.52 6.96
C VAL A 58 -9.07 3.72 5.96
N GLU A 59 -9.45 4.34 4.83
CA GLU A 59 -10.21 3.65 3.79
C GLU A 59 -9.36 2.57 3.11
N MET A 60 -8.09 2.86 2.80
CA MET A 60 -7.16 1.91 2.19
C MET A 60 -6.95 0.65 3.02
N GLU A 61 -6.84 0.77 4.34
CA GLU A 61 -6.80 -0.37 5.28
C GLU A 61 -8.02 -1.28 5.09
N THR A 62 -9.21 -0.67 5.18
CA THR A 62 -10.48 -1.41 5.07
C THR A 62 -10.62 -2.08 3.70
N ARG A 63 -10.24 -1.39 2.62
CA ARG A 63 -10.34 -1.91 1.26
C ARG A 63 -9.30 -2.99 0.94
N ALA A 64 -8.10 -2.90 1.50
CA ALA A 64 -7.08 -3.94 1.33
C ALA A 64 -7.55 -5.28 1.90
N GLY A 65 -8.16 -5.26 3.10
CA GLY A 65 -8.77 -6.46 3.69
C GLY A 65 -9.93 -7.03 2.84
N GLN A 66 -10.78 -6.17 2.27
CA GLN A 66 -11.85 -6.63 1.37
C GLN A 66 -11.29 -7.30 0.10
N VAL A 67 -10.24 -6.72 -0.49
CA VAL A 67 -9.57 -7.30 -1.65
C VAL A 67 -8.94 -8.64 -1.31
N GLU A 68 -8.31 -8.76 -0.15
CA GLU A 68 -7.75 -10.03 0.32
C GLU A 68 -8.82 -11.11 0.42
N GLU A 69 -9.97 -10.83 1.03
CA GLU A 69 -11.06 -11.81 1.15
C GLU A 69 -11.60 -12.23 -0.22
N ILE A 70 -11.81 -11.29 -1.15
CA ILE A 70 -12.23 -11.61 -2.52
C ILE A 70 -11.23 -12.56 -3.20
N LEU A 71 -9.92 -12.36 -2.98
CA LEU A 71 -8.87 -13.16 -3.61
C LEU A 71 -8.62 -14.51 -2.92
N LYS A 72 -9.09 -14.70 -1.68
CA LYS A 72 -9.08 -16.01 -1.00
C LYS A 72 -10.16 -16.94 -1.54
N GLU A 73 -11.27 -16.39 -2.03
CA GLU A 73 -12.38 -17.14 -2.62
C GLU A 73 -12.11 -17.58 -4.08
N MET A 74 -10.98 -17.17 -4.66
CA MET A 74 -10.51 -17.49 -6.03
C MET A 74 -9.36 -18.51 -6.05
#